data_AF-A0A968T5D3-F1
#
_entry.id   AF-A0A968T5D3-F1
#
_cell.length_a   1.000
_cell.length_b   1.000
_cell.length_c   1.000
_cell.angle_alpha   90.00
_cell.angle_beta   90.00
_cell.angle_gamma   90.00
#
_symmetry.space_group_name_H-M   'P 1'
#
loop_
_entity.id
_entity.type
_entity.pdbx_description
1 polymer ?
#
loop_
_entity_poly.entity_id
_entity_poly.type
_entity_poly.pdbx_seq_one_letter_code
_entity_poly.pdbx_strand_id
1 'polypeptide(L)'
;MHDKIDRITKIILDYENNLISPEKALESINAVSNTLVDREWLDAYWNAMSLDEFVRLIAIKPIENWKGLTDMDALKLIAEIFDNLTDSAVTSRNITALEKRYSKPEGTISNLIFYKDITNPTEVLNRLKVNTSIA
;
A
#
# COMPACT_ATOMS: atom_id res chain seq x y z
N MET A 1 -16.53 4.96 0.71
CA MET A 1 -15.38 4.22 1.27
C MET A 1 -15.84 3.03 2.12
N HIS A 2 -16.79 3.22 3.05
CA HIS A 2 -17.40 2.12 3.82
C HIS A 2 -17.97 0.99 2.95
N ASP A 3 -18.81 1.31 1.96
CA ASP A 3 -19.41 0.29 1.08
C ASP A 3 -18.39 -0.61 0.33
N LYS A 4 -17.21 -0.08 -0.03
CA LYS A 4 -16.17 -0.88 -0.70
C LYS A 4 -15.54 -1.88 0.29
N ILE A 5 -15.20 -1.42 1.49
CA ILE A 5 -14.59 -2.24 2.54
C ILE A 5 -15.56 -3.36 2.93
N ASP A 6 -16.83 -3.03 3.16
CA ASP A 6 -17.86 -4.01 3.56
C ASP A 6 -18.06 -5.08 2.49
N ARG A 7 -18.07 -4.67 1.21
CA ARG A 7 -18.20 -5.60 0.07
C ARG A 7 -17.01 -6.54 -0.05
N ILE A 8 -15.79 -6.03 0.03
CA ILE A 8 -14.58 -6.88 -0.04
C ILE A 8 -14.54 -7.84 1.14
N THR A 9 -14.81 -7.35 2.35
CA THR A 9 -14.87 -8.15 3.58
C THR A 9 -15.82 -9.32 3.41
N LYS A 10 -17.04 -9.06 2.90
CA LYS A 10 -18.02 -10.11 2.65
C LYS A 10 -17.52 -11.16 1.66
N ILE A 11 -16.88 -10.74 0.56
CA ILE A 11 -16.36 -11.68 -0.45
C ILE A 11 -15.29 -12.59 0.16
N ILE A 12 -14.39 -12.03 0.97
CA ILE A 12 -13.33 -12.81 1.62
C ILE A 12 -13.92 -13.79 2.64
N LEU A 13 -14.91 -13.35 3.45
CA LEU A 13 -15.60 -14.25 4.38
C LEU A 13 -16.37 -15.36 3.65
N ASP A 14 -17.04 -15.06 2.54
CA ASP A 14 -17.72 -16.07 1.73
C ASP A 14 -16.71 -17.07 1.15
N TYR A 15 -15.52 -16.60 0.76
CA TYR A 15 -14.42 -17.45 0.31
C TYR A 15 -13.88 -18.36 1.43
N GLU A 16 -13.60 -17.82 2.61
CA GLU A 16 -13.11 -18.58 3.77
C GLU A 16 -14.09 -19.63 4.27
N ASN A 17 -15.39 -19.35 4.15
CA ASN A 17 -16.46 -20.28 4.49
C ASN A 17 -16.79 -21.26 3.34
N ASN A 18 -15.99 -21.30 2.27
CA ASN A 18 -16.17 -22.16 1.09
C ASN A 18 -17.52 -21.95 0.38
N LEU A 19 -18.13 -20.76 0.49
CA LEU A 19 -19.40 -20.42 -0.17
C LEU A 19 -19.21 -20.01 -1.64
N ILE A 20 -18.00 -19.58 -2.00
CA ILE A 20 -17.61 -19.23 -3.37
C ILE A 20 -16.25 -19.86 -3.72
N SER A 21 -16.01 -20.10 -5.01
CA SER A 21 -14.73 -20.66 -5.46
C SER A 21 -13.59 -19.62 -5.38
N PRO A 22 -12.33 -20.08 -5.27
CA PRO A 22 -11.12 -19.29 -5.46
C PRO A 22 -11.18 -18.24 -6.58
N GLU A 23 -11.55 -18.68 -7.78
CA GLU A 23 -11.51 -17.88 -9.00
C GLU A 23 -12.57 -16.78 -8.93
N LYS A 24 -13.77 -17.14 -8.46
CA LYS A 24 -14.88 -16.19 -8.29
C LYS A 24 -14.57 -15.15 -7.21
N ALA A 25 -13.92 -15.56 -6.12
CA ALA A 25 -13.49 -14.65 -5.06
C ALA A 25 -12.49 -13.62 -5.61
N LEU A 26 -11.44 -14.08 -6.29
CA LEU A 26 -10.41 -13.22 -6.88
C LEU A 26 -10.99 -12.26 -7.93
N GLU A 27 -11.83 -12.76 -8.84
CA GLU A 27 -12.51 -11.92 -9.82
C GLU A 27 -13.35 -10.82 -9.12
N SER A 28 -14.14 -11.21 -8.12
CA SER A 28 -15.03 -10.29 -7.41
C SER A 28 -14.26 -9.25 -6.59
N ILE A 29 -13.17 -9.65 -5.92
CA ILE A 29 -12.29 -8.73 -5.17
C ILE A 29 -11.65 -7.74 -6.14
N ASN A 30 -11.03 -8.21 -7.22
CA ASN A 30 -10.33 -7.37 -8.19
C ASN A 30 -11.24 -6.42 -8.96
N ALA A 31 -12.53 -6.76 -9.10
CA ALA A 31 -13.52 -5.86 -9.69
C ALA A 31 -13.83 -4.63 -8.83
N VAL A 32 -13.53 -4.66 -7.52
CA VAL A 32 -13.86 -3.57 -6.59
C VAL A 32 -12.65 -2.99 -5.86
N SER A 33 -11.54 -3.72 -5.74
CA SER A 33 -10.30 -3.25 -5.13
C SER A 33 -9.64 -2.16 -5.97
N ASN A 34 -8.65 -1.46 -5.40
CA ASN A 34 -7.77 -0.58 -6.16
C ASN A 34 -6.39 -1.20 -6.39
N THR A 35 -6.14 -2.37 -5.80
CA THR A 35 -4.91 -3.15 -5.93
C THR A 35 -5.27 -4.53 -6.46
N LEU A 36 -4.52 -5.03 -7.44
CA LEU A 36 -4.69 -6.38 -7.95
C LEU A 36 -4.26 -7.37 -6.88
N VAL A 37 -5.15 -8.29 -6.55
CA VAL A 37 -4.94 -9.39 -5.60
C VAL A 37 -4.82 -10.68 -6.39
N ASP A 38 -3.73 -11.40 -6.16
CA ASP A 38 -3.56 -12.75 -6.68
C ASP A 38 -3.91 -13.81 -5.63
N ARG A 39 -3.85 -15.07 -6.06
CA ARG A 39 -4.20 -16.22 -5.24
C ARG A 39 -3.28 -16.38 -4.04
N GLU A 40 -1.98 -16.23 -4.26
CA GLU A 40 -0.97 -16.43 -3.21
C GLU A 40 -1.18 -15.41 -2.09
N TRP A 41 -1.45 -14.16 -2.45
CA TRP A 41 -1.68 -13.11 -1.47
C TRP A 41 -3.00 -13.31 -0.70
N LEU A 42 -4.08 -13.65 -1.39
CA LEU A 42 -5.37 -13.96 -0.74
C LEU A 42 -5.28 -15.20 0.16
N ASP A 43 -4.44 -16.19 -0.17
CA ASP A 43 -4.28 -17.37 0.67
C ASP A 43 -3.30 -17.16 1.82
N ALA A 44 -2.40 -16.18 1.72
CA ALA A 44 -1.36 -15.94 2.72
C ALA A 44 -1.68 -14.81 3.70
N TYR A 45 -2.67 -13.95 3.42
CA TYR A 45 -2.87 -12.71 4.20
C TYR A 45 -3.06 -12.98 5.71
N TRP A 46 -3.80 -14.03 6.08
CA TRP A 46 -4.12 -14.37 7.47
C TRP A 46 -2.88 -14.73 8.32
N ASN A 47 -1.77 -15.12 7.68
CA ASN A 47 -0.48 -15.33 8.37
C ASN A 47 0.28 -14.02 8.61
N ALA A 48 -0.05 -12.96 7.86
CA ALA A 48 0.70 -11.72 7.84
C ALA A 48 -0.03 -10.54 8.50
N MET A 49 -1.36 -10.52 8.46
CA MET A 49 -2.19 -9.42 8.95
C MET A 49 -3.64 -9.85 9.21
N SER A 50 -4.41 -8.99 9.87
CA SER A 50 -5.85 -9.19 10.04
C SER A 50 -6.64 -8.97 8.73
N LEU A 51 -7.88 -9.49 8.68
CA LEU A 51 -8.81 -9.24 7.57
C LEU A 51 -9.04 -7.75 7.35
N ASP A 52 -9.27 -6.99 8.42
CA ASP A 52 -9.53 -5.54 8.34
C ASP A 52 -8.33 -4.79 7.73
N GLU A 53 -7.11 -5.14 8.13
CA GLU A 53 -5.89 -4.55 7.57
C GLU A 53 -5.74 -4.91 6.09
N PHE A 54 -5.92 -6.18 5.74
CA PHE A 54 -5.82 -6.64 4.36
C PHE A 54 -6.85 -5.95 3.45
N VAL A 55 -8.11 -5.89 3.88
CA VAL A 55 -9.18 -5.22 3.15
C VAL A 55 -8.86 -3.74 2.96
N ARG A 56 -8.40 -3.04 4.01
CA ARG A 56 -8.00 -1.63 3.90
C ARG A 56 -6.86 -1.45 2.91
N LEU A 57 -5.85 -2.32 2.95
CA LEU A 57 -4.68 -2.27 2.09
C LEU A 57 -5.04 -2.39 0.61
N ILE A 58 -5.96 -3.29 0.26
CA ILE A 58 -6.37 -3.48 -1.15
C ILE A 58 -7.48 -2.51 -1.59
N ALA A 59 -8.21 -1.92 -0.64
CA ALA A 59 -9.28 -0.94 -0.88
C ALA A 59 -8.78 0.51 -0.94
N ILE A 60 -7.61 0.83 -0.38
CA ILE A 60 -7.11 2.20 -0.34
C ILE A 60 -6.88 2.74 -1.76
N LYS A 61 -7.25 3.99 -2.01
CA LYS A 61 -7.05 4.59 -3.33
C LYS A 61 -5.56 4.95 -3.50
N PRO A 62 -4.89 4.51 -4.58
CA PRO A 62 -3.51 4.91 -4.86
C PRO A 62 -3.42 6.40 -5.18
N ILE A 63 -2.24 7.00 -4.94
CA ILE A 63 -1.95 8.37 -5.35
C ILE A 63 -1.66 8.35 -6.86
N GLU A 64 -2.67 8.66 -7.68
CA GLU A 64 -2.57 8.61 -9.14
C GLU A 64 -1.64 9.68 -9.71
N ASN A 65 -1.68 10.91 -9.18
CA ASN A 65 -0.83 12.02 -9.61
C ASN A 65 0.55 12.00 -8.94
N TRP A 66 1.14 10.81 -8.77
CA TRP A 66 2.45 10.66 -8.13
C TRP A 66 3.55 11.38 -8.92
N LYS A 67 3.42 11.56 -10.24
CA LYS A 67 4.39 12.31 -11.07
C LYS A 67 4.47 13.79 -10.68
N GLY A 68 3.34 14.38 -10.29
CA GLY A 68 3.23 15.80 -9.94
C GLY A 68 3.67 16.15 -8.52
N LEU A 69 4.12 15.17 -7.72
CA LEU A 69 4.52 15.42 -6.34
C LEU A 69 5.72 16.37 -6.30
N THR A 70 5.54 17.48 -5.58
CA THR A 70 6.62 18.41 -5.22
C THR A 70 7.41 17.86 -4.04
N ASP A 71 8.54 18.48 -3.72
CA ASP A 71 9.30 18.14 -2.51
C ASP A 71 8.49 18.34 -1.23
N MET A 72 7.62 19.35 -1.21
CA MET A 72 6.74 19.60 -0.07
C MET A 72 5.69 18.49 0.08
N ASP A 73 5.14 18.01 -1.04
CA ASP A 73 4.20 16.88 -1.01
C ASP A 73 4.92 15.61 -0.57
N ALA A 74 6.13 15.38 -1.07
CA ALA A 74 6.93 14.23 -0.67
C ALA A 74 7.24 14.24 0.83
N LEU A 75 7.63 15.39 1.40
CA LEU A 75 7.84 15.52 2.84
C LEU A 75 6.57 15.26 3.64
N LYS A 76 5.40 15.71 3.17
CA LYS A 76 4.11 15.42 3.83
C LYS A 76 3.80 13.93 3.81
N LEU A 77 4.01 13.25 2.69
CA LEU A 77 3.79 11.80 2.59
C LEU A 77 4.74 11.01 3.49
N ILE A 78 6.01 11.44 3.57
CA ILE A 78 6.99 10.83 4.48
C ILE A 78 6.59 11.06 5.95
N ALA A 79 6.16 12.26 6.31
CA ALA A 79 5.65 12.54 7.65
C ALA A 79 4.41 11.68 7.98
N GLU A 80 3.47 11.55 7.04
CA GLU A 80 2.28 10.70 7.20
C GLU A 80 2.65 9.22 7.39
N ILE A 81 3.75 8.73 6.78
CA ILE A 81 4.27 7.38 7.06
C ILE A 81 4.69 7.26 8.53
N PHE A 82 5.46 8.23 9.05
CA PHE A 82 5.90 8.21 10.45
C PHE A 82 4.75 8.33 11.45
N ASP A 83 3.73 9.12 11.12
CA ASP A 83 2.55 9.29 11.97
C ASP A 83 1.63 8.06 11.95
N ASN A 84 1.78 7.17 10.96
CA ASN A 84 0.89 6.03 10.73
C ASN A 84 1.66 4.71 10.52
N LEU A 85 2.77 4.50 11.21
CA LEU A 85 3.61 3.30 11.06
C LEU A 85 2.85 1.98 11.28
N THR A 86 1.75 2.00 12.03
CA THR A 86 0.88 0.84 12.26
C THR A 86 -0.25 0.71 11.24
N ASP A 87 -0.55 1.73 10.43
CA ASP A 87 -1.51 1.65 9.34
C ASP A 87 -0.77 1.25 8.06
N SER A 88 -0.75 -0.06 7.80
CA SER A 88 -0.09 -0.64 6.64
C SER A 88 -0.64 -0.12 5.31
N ALA A 89 -1.93 0.22 5.25
CA ALA A 89 -2.57 0.71 4.03
C ALA A 89 -2.09 2.13 3.68
N VAL A 90 -2.10 3.05 4.65
CA VAL A 90 -1.60 4.42 4.47
C VAL A 90 -0.10 4.41 4.18
N THR A 91 0.66 3.64 4.96
CA THR A 91 2.11 3.51 4.81
C THR A 91 2.47 2.96 3.43
N SER A 92 1.85 1.86 2.99
CA SER A 92 2.09 1.25 1.68
C SER A 92 1.73 2.21 0.54
N ARG A 93 0.55 2.85 0.58
CA ARG A 93 0.12 3.84 -0.43
C ARG A 93 1.16 4.95 -0.63
N ASN A 94 1.66 5.50 0.47
CA ASN A 94 2.61 6.60 0.44
C ASN A 94 3.99 6.16 -0.03
N ILE A 95 4.49 5.02 0.46
CA ILE A 95 5.75 4.42 0.01
C ILE A 95 5.72 4.19 -1.50
N THR A 96 4.69 3.51 -2.01
CA THR A 96 4.57 3.22 -3.44
C THR A 96 4.55 4.49 -4.30
N ALA A 97 3.86 5.54 -3.85
CA ALA A 97 3.81 6.80 -4.60
C ALA A 97 5.17 7.50 -4.67
N LEU A 98 5.90 7.53 -3.54
CA LEU A 98 7.22 8.12 -3.44
C LEU A 98 8.27 7.33 -4.24
N GLU A 99 8.25 6.00 -4.14
CA GLU A 99 9.18 5.14 -4.90
C GLU A 99 8.96 5.29 -6.41
N LYS A 100 7.71 5.38 -6.87
CA LYS A 100 7.40 5.72 -8.27
C LYS A 100 7.90 7.12 -8.65
N ARG A 101 7.63 8.14 -7.82
CA ARG A 101 8.03 9.53 -8.08
C ARG A 101 9.54 9.70 -8.23
N TYR A 102 10.30 8.98 -7.42
CA TYR A 102 11.76 9.07 -7.38
C TYR A 102 12.46 7.87 -8.05
N SER A 103 11.74 7.11 -8.89
CA SER A 103 12.27 5.99 -9.67
C SER A 103 13.09 5.01 -8.82
N LYS A 104 12.62 4.70 -7.61
CA LYS A 104 13.27 3.77 -6.68
C LYS A 104 12.68 2.36 -6.78
N PRO A 105 13.52 1.33 -6.59
CA PRO A 105 13.03 -0.03 -6.42
C PRO A 105 12.06 -0.13 -5.24
N GLU A 106 11.12 -1.06 -5.36
CA GLU A 106 10.17 -1.38 -4.30
C GLU A 106 10.91 -1.73 -2.99
N GLY A 107 10.42 -1.17 -1.87
CA GLY A 107 10.97 -1.41 -0.54
C GLY A 107 12.21 -0.58 -0.19
N THR A 108 12.65 0.32 -1.08
CA THR A 108 13.71 1.29 -0.79
C THR A 108 13.38 2.13 0.43
N ILE A 109 12.17 2.70 0.50
CA ILE A 109 11.77 3.55 1.62
C ILE A 109 11.59 2.73 2.89
N SER A 110 11.00 1.54 2.80
CA SER A 110 10.88 0.62 3.94
C SER A 110 12.24 0.29 4.52
N ASN A 111 13.25 0.02 3.69
CA ASN A 111 14.62 -0.21 4.13
C ASN A 111 15.24 1.03 4.81
N LEU A 112 14.99 2.24 4.30
CA LEU A 112 15.46 3.47 4.94
C LEU A 112 14.84 3.68 6.33
N ILE A 113 13.53 3.49 6.44
CA ILE A 113 12.78 3.80 7.66
C ILE A 113 12.92 2.67 8.69
N PHE A 114 12.61 1.43 8.34
CA PHE A 114 12.49 0.33 9.30
C PHE A 114 13.79 -0.40 9.57
N TYR A 115 14.69 -0.48 8.58
CA TYR A 115 15.95 -1.22 8.72
C TYR A 115 17.14 -0.31 9.06
N LYS A 116 17.22 0.85 8.41
CA LYS A 116 18.27 1.85 8.68
C LYS A 116 17.88 2.88 9.74
N ASP A 117 16.66 2.80 10.27
CA ASP A 117 16.15 3.65 11.34
C ASP A 117 16.29 5.16 11.07
N ILE A 118 16.08 5.56 9.80
CA ILE A 118 16.09 6.98 9.43
C ILE A 118 14.75 7.59 9.81
N THR A 119 14.75 8.38 10.89
CA THR A 119 13.54 9.00 11.46
C THR A 119 13.31 10.45 11.01
N ASN A 120 14.23 11.03 10.23
CA ASN A 120 14.11 12.40 9.73
C ASN A 120 13.53 12.42 8.31
N PRO A 121 12.33 13.01 8.09
CA PRO A 121 11.70 13.09 6.77
C PRO A 121 12.57 13.74 5.68
N THR A 122 13.33 14.77 6.04
CA THR A 122 14.22 15.48 5.11
C THR A 122 15.38 14.59 4.69
N GLU A 123 15.95 13.81 5.60
CA GLU A 123 17.01 12.85 5.25
C GLU A 123 16.49 11.75 4.33
N VAL A 124 15.28 11.21 4.59
CA VAL A 124 14.63 10.24 3.68
C VAL A 124 14.48 10.84 2.29
N LEU A 125 13.92 12.05 2.17
CA LEU A 125 13.76 12.72 0.87
C LEU A 125 15.10 12.94 0.16
N ASN A 126 16.13 13.38 0.88
CA ASN A 126 17.46 13.58 0.30
C ASN A 126 18.01 12.27 -0.28
N ARG A 127 17.87 11.14 0.42
CA ARG A 127 18.25 9.81 -0.07
C ARG A 127 17.46 9.39 -1.31
N LEU A 128 16.18 9.74 -1.37
CA LEU A 128 15.33 9.46 -2.54
C LEU A 128 15.73 10.28 -3.77
N LYS A 129 16.38 11.44 -3.62
CA LYS A 129 16.86 12.25 -4.74
C LYS A 129 18.22 11.82 -5.28
N VAL A 130 19.02 11.09 -4.50
CA VAL A 130 20.35 10.62 -4.94
C VAL A 130 20.20 9.69 -6.14
N ASN A 131 20.92 9.95 -7.22
CA ASN A 131 20.90 9.17 -8.47
C ASN A 131 19.50 8.99 -9.05
N THR A 132 18.65 10.01 -8.91
CA THR A 132 17.27 9.98 -9.41
C THR A 132 17.15 10.85 -10.65
N SER A 133 16.86 10.21 -11.78
CA SER A 133 16.36 10.92 -12.95
C SER A 133 14.86 11.14 -12.76
N ILE A 134 14.48 12.39 -12.53
CA ILE A 134 13.07 12.81 -12.54
C ILE A 134 12.60 12.74 -14.00
N ALA A 135 11.64 11.86 -14.28
CA ALA A 135 10.99 11.74 -15.58
C ALA A 135 9.89 12.80 -15.76
#